data_AF-A0A963ENL6-F1
#
_entry.id   AF-A0A963ENL6-F1
#
_cell.length_a   1.000
_cell.length_b   1.000
_cell.length_c   1.000
_cell.angle_alpha   90.00
_cell.angle_beta   90.00
_cell.angle_gamma   90.00
#
_symmetry.space_group_name_H-M   'P 1'
#
loop_
_entity.id
_entity.type
_entity.pdbx_description
1 polymer ?
#
loop_
_entity_poly.entity_id
_entity_poly.type
_entity_poly.pdbx_seq_one_letter_code
_entity_poly.pdbx_strand_id
1 'polypeptide(L)' 'MRSHYCGQVDESLIGQEVTVTGWVHRRRDHGGVIFVDLRDREGLLQVVFDPDTAAMFAAAERIRGEYVLQ' A
#
# COMPACT_ATOMS: atom_id res chain seq x y z
N MET A 1 13.16 6.09 -0.43
CA MET A 1 12.95 7.51 -0.07
C MET A 1 11.57 7.89 -0.57
N ARG A 2 10.71 8.50 0.26
CA ARG A 2 9.32 8.82 -0.10
C ARG A 2 9.27 9.87 -1.21
N SER A 3 8.45 9.61 -2.24
CA SER A 3 8.20 10.53 -3.37
C SER A 3 6.92 11.37 -3.16
N HIS A 4 5.87 10.76 -2.63
CA HIS A 4 4.55 11.39 -2.43
C HIS A 4 3.98 10.98 -1.07
N TYR A 5 3.10 11.82 -0.52
CA TYR A 5 2.27 11.42 0.61
C TYR A 5 1.05 10.62 0.12
N CYS A 6 0.52 9.74 0.97
CA CYS A 6 -0.60 8.86 0.67
C CYS A 6 -1.82 9.65 0.19
N GLY A 7 -2.18 10.73 0.91
CA GLY A 7 -3.32 11.58 0.55
C GLY A 7 -3.10 12.49 -0.67
N GLN A 8 -1.92 12.48 -1.29
CA GLN A 8 -1.59 13.29 -2.47
C GLN A 8 -1.57 12.49 -3.77
N VAL A 9 -1.83 11.17 -3.71
CA VAL A 9 -1.89 10.34 -4.91
C VAL A 9 -3.27 10.48 -5.54
N ASP A 10 -3.32 11.08 -6.74
CA ASP A 10 -4.53 11.34 -7.50
C ASP A 10 -4.40 10.92 -8.98
N GLU A 11 -5.40 11.21 -9.81
CA GLU A 11 -5.42 10.79 -11.22
C GLU A 11 -4.30 11.43 -12.07
N SER A 12 -3.68 12.53 -11.62
CA SER A 12 -2.57 13.15 -12.37
C SER A 12 -1.31 12.29 -12.37
N LEU A 13 -1.21 11.32 -11.45
CA LEU A 13 -0.06 10.42 -11.32
C LEU A 13 -0.25 9.07 -12.03
N ILE A 14 -1.34 8.89 -12.79
CA ILE A 14 -1.60 7.65 -13.53
C ILE A 14 -0.41 7.31 -14.46
N GLY A 15 0.03 6.06 -14.39
CA GLY A 15 1.14 5.53 -15.21
C GLY A 15 2.53 5.86 -14.67
N GLN A 16 2.63 6.59 -13.55
CA GLN A 16 3.91 6.93 -12.92
C GLN A 16 4.22 5.98 -11.77
N GLU A 17 5.51 5.71 -11.55
CA GLU A 17 5.98 4.99 -10.37
C GLU A 17 6.07 5.95 -9.17
N VAL A 18 5.46 5.58 -8.05
CA VAL A 18 5.50 6.35 -6.82
C VAL A 18 5.96 5.49 -5.65
N THR A 19 6.80 6.07 -4.78
CA THR A 19 7.15 5.52 -3.47
C THR A 19 6.41 6.29 -2.37
N VAL A 20 5.69 5.57 -1.51
CA VAL A 20 4.95 6.09 -0.35
C VAL A 20 5.48 5.46 0.93
N THR A 21 5.17 6.03 2.09
CA THR A 21 5.59 5.47 3.39
C THR A 21 4.54 5.83 4.42
N GLY A 22 4.10 4.86 5.22
CA GLY A 22 3.03 5.07 6.19
C GLY A 22 2.77 3.88 7.10
N TRP A 23 1.66 3.96 7.83
CA TRP A 23 1.18 2.94 8.75
C TRP A 23 0.01 2.18 8.17
N VAL A 24 -0.03 0.87 8.37
CA VAL A 24 -1.16 0.03 7.94
C VAL A 24 -2.38 0.33 8.80
N HIS A 25 -3.33 1.09 8.27
CA HIS A 25 -4.58 1.37 8.96
C HIS A 25 -5.50 0.16 8.97
N ARG A 26 -5.59 -0.54 7.83
CA ARG A 26 -6.38 -1.77 7.68
C ARG A 26 -5.78 -2.67 6.60
N ARG A 27 -5.79 -3.98 6.87
CA ARG A 27 -5.48 -5.03 5.88
C ARG A 27 -6.77 -5.79 5.58
N ARG A 28 -7.04 -6.05 4.30
CA ARG A 28 -8.16 -6.85 3.83
C ARG A 28 -7.61 -7.91 2.88
N ASP A 29 -7.96 -9.16 3.15
CA ASP A 29 -7.46 -10.32 2.42
C ASP A 29 -8.63 -11.09 1.85
N HIS A 30 -8.64 -11.26 0.53
CA HIS A 30 -9.69 -11.96 -0.21
C HIS A 30 -9.17 -13.26 -0.84
N GLY A 31 -8.03 -13.80 -0.39
CA GLY A 31 -7.47 -15.09 -0.82
C GLY A 31 -6.75 -15.08 -2.18
N GLY A 32 -7.12 -14.17 -3.08
CA GLY A 32 -6.44 -13.96 -4.38
C GLY A 32 -5.98 -12.52 -4.62
N VAL A 33 -6.15 -11.65 -3.63
CA VAL A 33 -5.75 -10.24 -3.67
C VAL A 33 -5.70 -9.70 -2.24
N ILE A 34 -4.70 -8.89 -1.94
CA ILE A 34 -4.56 -8.23 -0.63
C ILE A 34 -4.67 -6.72 -0.83
N PHE A 35 -5.53 -6.09 -0.04
CA PHE A 35 -5.65 -4.63 0.03
C PHE A 35 -5.09 -4.14 1.35
N VAL A 36 -4.30 -3.07 1.28
CA VAL A 36 -3.78 -2.35 2.43
C VAL A 36 -4.20 -0.89 2.33
N ASP A 37 -4.90 -0.41 3.34
CA ASP A 37 -5.14 1.02 3.53
C ASP A 37 -3.92 1.57 4.28
N LEU A 38 -3.03 2.24 3.56
CA LEU A 38 -1.83 2.87 4.10
C LEU A 38 -2.14 4.30 4.51
N ARG A 39 -1.83 4.65 5.75
CA ARG A 39 -2.09 5.96 6.35
C ARG A 39 -0.79 6.72 6.52
N ASP A 40 -0.80 7.98 6.13
CA ASP A 40 0.15 8.96 6.64
C ASP A 40 -0.56 10.23 7.10
N ARG A 41 0.18 11.32 7.27
CA ARG A 41 -0.37 12.58 7.78
C ARG A 41 -1.37 13.25 6.82
N GLU A 42 -1.29 12.98 5.51
CA GLU A 42 -2.13 13.64 4.51
C GLU A 42 -3.41 12.83 4.22
N GLY A 43 -3.41 11.52 4.51
CA GLY A 43 -4.62 10.71 4.32
C GLY A 43 -4.36 9.21 4.21
N LEU A 44 -5.31 8.52 3.58
CA LEU A 44 -5.28 7.10 3.29
C LEU A 44 -5.02 6.86 1.80
N LEU A 45 -4.22 5.83 1.49
CA LEU A 45 -3.99 5.31 0.15
C LEU A 45 -4.26 3.81 0.14
N GLN A 46 -5.03 3.33 -0.83
CA GLN A 46 -5.22 1.90 -1.03
C GLN A 46 -4.10 1.33 -1.89
N VAL A 47 -3.35 0.37 -1.33
CA VAL A 47 -2.33 -0.41 -2.03
C VAL A 47 -2.88 -1.80 -2.28
N VAL A 48 -2.71 -2.30 -3.50
CA VAL A 48 -3.17 -3.62 -3.93
C VAL A 48 -1.97 -4.51 -4.22
N PHE A 49 -1.98 -5.72 -3.67
CA PHE A 49 -0.98 -6.75 -3.95
C PHE A 49 -1.63 -7.90 -4.71
N ASP A 50 -1.09 -8.19 -5.90
CA ASP A 50 -1.53 -9.25 -6.81
C ASP A 50 -0.61 -10.49 -6.70
N PRO A 51 -1.16 -11.72 -6.74
CA PRO A 51 -0.38 -12.96 -6.66
C PRO A 51 0.63 -13.17 -7.79
N ASP A 52 0.50 -12.48 -8.94
CA ASP A 52 1.44 -12.54 -10.05
C ASP A 52 2.87 -12.14 -9.61
N THR A 53 2.99 -11.33 -8.56
CA THR A 53 4.26 -11.01 -7.91
C THR A 53 4.43 -11.82 -6.62
N ALA A 54 4.64 -13.14 -6.77
CA ALA A 54 4.62 -14.10 -5.66
C ALA A 54 5.45 -13.71 -4.42
N ALA A 55 6.67 -13.20 -4.61
CA ALA A 55 7.52 -12.78 -3.49
C ALA A 55 6.94 -11.58 -2.72
N MET A 56 6.33 -10.63 -3.43
CA MET A 56 5.68 -9.47 -2.82
C MET A 56 4.36 -9.89 -2.15
N PHE A 57 3.60 -10.79 -2.76
CA PHE A 57 2.37 -11.31 -2.19
C PHE A 57 2.62 -12.03 -0.86
N ALA A 58 3.63 -12.91 -0.81
CA ALA A 58 4.02 -13.59 0.42
C ALA A 58 4.49 -12.62 1.53
N ALA A 59 5.13 -11.51 1.15
CA ALA A 59 5.46 -10.45 2.10
C ALA A 59 4.19 -9.74 2.62
N ALA A 60 3.22 -9.46 1.74
CA ALA A 60 1.96 -8.81 2.07
C ALA A 60 1.05 -9.65 2.98
N GLU A 61 1.12 -10.99 2.91
CA GLU A 61 0.42 -11.91 3.82
C GLU A 61 0.85 -11.74 5.29
N ARG A 62 2.09 -11.28 5.52
CA ARG A 62 2.66 -11.10 6.86
C ARG A 62 2.36 -9.73 7.46
N ILE A 63 1.83 -8.79 6.67
CA ILE A 63 1.47 -7.45 7.14
C ILE A 63 0.41 -7.54 8.25
N ARG A 64 0.55 -6.71 9.28
CA ARG A 64 -0.43 -6.56 10.36
C ARG A 64 -0.78 -5.07 10.55
N GLY A 65 -1.83 -4.82 11.33
CA GLY A 65 -2.23 -3.46 11.68
C GLY A 65 -1.07 -2.68 12.31
N GLU A 66 -0.99 -1.40 11.95
CA GLU A 66 0.00 -0.43 12.43
C GLU A 66 1.47 -0.75 12.11
N TYR A 67 1.74 -1.70 11.21
CA TYR A 67 3.08 -1.86 10.64
C TYR A 67 3.49 -0.59 9.87
N VAL A 68 4.77 -0.22 9.98
CA VAL A 68 5.37 0.83 9.15
C VAL A 68 5.90 0.20 7.88
N LEU A 69 5.43 0.68 6.74
CA LEU A 69 5.80 0.20 5.41
C LEU A 69 6.42 1.33 4.57
N GLN A 70 7.31 0.95 3.66
CA GLN A 70 7.85 1.78 2.57
C GLN A 70 7.72 1.00 1.26
#